data_AF-A0A497RLL8-F1
#
_entry.id   AF-A0A497RLL8-F1
#
_cell.length_a   1.000
_cell.length_b   1.000
_cell.length_c   1.000
_cell.angle_alpha   90.00
_cell.angle_beta   90.00
_cell.angle_gamma   90.00
#
_symmetry.space_group_name_H-M   'P 1'
#
loop_
_entity.id
_entity.type
_entity.pdbx_description
1 polymer ?
#
loop_
_entity_poly.entity_id
_entity_poly.type
_entity_poly.pdbx_seq_one_letter_code
_entity_poly.pdbx_strand_id
1 'polypeptide(L)'
;MTINPDKKLTRFELEFDKGNWELLTVKQYELLTKAEVWEAFLNSYTGRGFVTFDEKDLPKEEVLKILKELNPKISNEKKITITELIESKYSWNNILERN
;
A
#
# COMPACT_ATOMS: atom_id res chain seq x y z
N MET A 1 -13.97 -14.75 -9.62
CA MET A 1 -13.90 -13.28 -9.53
C MET A 1 -13.48 -12.76 -10.89
N THR A 2 -14.33 -11.97 -11.55
CA THR A 2 -13.94 -11.30 -12.80
C THR A 2 -13.28 -9.99 -12.42
N ILE A 3 -11.98 -9.86 -12.68
CA ILE A 3 -11.23 -8.65 -12.39
C ILE A 3 -11.49 -7.66 -13.52
N ASN A 4 -11.96 -6.44 -13.19
CA ASN A 4 -12.08 -5.34 -14.15
C ASN A 4 -10.75 -4.56 -14.17
N PRO A 5 -9.94 -4.60 -15.24
CA PRO A 5 -8.63 -3.96 -15.30
C PRO A 5 -8.67 -2.44 -15.07
N ASP A 6 -9.77 -1.78 -15.46
CA ASP A 6 -9.96 -0.32 -15.33
C ASP A 6 -10.47 0.10 -13.95
N LYS A 7 -10.71 -0.85 -13.04
CA LYS A 7 -11.12 -0.54 -11.67
C LYS A 7 -10.02 0.30 -11.00
N LYS A 8 -10.43 1.44 -10.44
CA LYS A 8 -9.55 2.32 -9.69
C LYS A 8 -9.39 1.83 -8.26
N LEU A 9 -8.15 1.77 -7.81
CA LEU A 9 -7.69 1.56 -6.45
C LEU A 9 -7.10 2.86 -5.89
N THR A 10 -7.07 2.97 -4.58
CA THR A 10 -6.38 4.06 -3.87
C THR A 10 -5.04 3.55 -3.39
N ARG A 11 -3.99 4.35 -3.60
CA ARG A 11 -2.67 4.09 -3.05
C ARG A 11 -2.23 5.25 -2.16
N PHE A 12 -1.95 4.93 -0.92
CA PHE A 12 -1.25 5.84 -0.01
C PHE A 12 0.23 5.52 0.00
N GLU A 13 1.03 6.57 -0.13
CA GLU A 13 2.41 6.56 0.31
C GLU A 13 2.43 7.11 1.75
N LEU A 14 3.14 6.42 2.64
CA LEU A 14 3.05 6.59 4.09
C LEU A 14 4.42 6.90 4.68
N GLU A 15 4.42 7.75 5.70
CA GLU A 15 5.53 7.95 6.64
C GLU A 15 5.05 7.59 8.06
N PHE A 16 5.92 6.98 8.86
CA PHE A 16 5.63 6.54 10.23
C PHE A 16 6.91 6.46 11.08
N ASP A 17 6.73 6.26 12.38
CA ASP A 17 7.84 6.15 13.33
C ASP A 17 8.76 4.96 12.99
N LYS A 18 10.06 5.18 13.14
CA LYS A 18 11.10 4.20 12.82
C LYS A 18 11.39 3.26 13.99
N GLY A 19 12.01 2.13 13.69
CA GLY A 19 12.69 1.29 14.69
C GLY A 19 11.83 0.23 15.37
N ASN A 20 10.49 0.30 15.31
CA ASN A 20 9.62 -0.75 15.82
C ASN A 20 9.21 -1.74 14.71
N TRP A 21 10.14 -2.61 14.31
CA TRP A 21 9.93 -3.55 13.20
C TRP A 21 8.86 -4.62 13.49
N GLU A 22 8.71 -5.03 14.75
CA GLU A 22 7.73 -6.05 15.16
C GLU A 22 6.31 -5.54 14.93
N LEU A 23 5.99 -4.36 15.48
CA LEU A 23 4.69 -3.72 15.31
C LEU A 23 4.39 -3.46 13.83
N LEU A 24 5.38 -2.97 13.09
CA LEU A 24 5.25 -2.72 11.65
C LEU A 24 4.89 -3.98 10.87
N THR A 25 5.54 -5.10 11.22
CA THR A 25 5.29 -6.40 10.61
C THR A 25 3.87 -6.86 10.92
N VAL A 26 3.44 -6.75 12.18
CA VAL A 26 2.07 -7.09 12.60
C VAL A 26 1.04 -6.27 11.81
N LYS A 27 1.23 -4.95 11.73
CA LYS A 27 0.30 -4.08 10.98
C LYS A 27 0.29 -4.34 9.49
N GLN A 28 1.45 -4.67 8.90
CA GLN A 28 1.50 -5.09 7.49
C GLN A 28 0.70 -6.38 7.28
N TYR A 29 0.83 -7.37 8.16
CA TYR A 29 0.02 -8.58 8.09
C TYR A 29 -1.48 -8.29 8.28
N GLU A 30 -1.86 -7.48 9.27
CA GLU A 30 -3.25 -7.06 9.47
C GLU A 30 -3.86 -6.46 8.19
N LEU A 31 -3.13 -5.59 7.50
CA LEU A 31 -3.55 -5.04 6.20
C LEU A 31 -3.70 -6.16 5.15
N LEU A 32 -2.70 -7.01 4.98
CA LEU A 32 -2.69 -8.05 3.94
C LEU A 32 -3.72 -9.18 4.17
N THR A 33 -4.31 -9.29 5.37
CA THR A 33 -5.45 -10.21 5.60
C THR A 33 -6.78 -9.68 5.06
N LYS A 34 -6.88 -8.39 4.72
CA LYS A 34 -8.08 -7.77 4.14
C LYS A 34 -8.13 -8.06 2.64
N ALA A 35 -9.23 -8.62 2.16
CA ALA A 35 -9.40 -8.95 0.74
C ALA A 35 -9.42 -7.70 -0.17
N GLU A 36 -9.75 -6.55 0.41
CA GLU A 36 -9.81 -5.24 -0.24
C GLU A 36 -8.42 -4.58 -0.35
N VAL A 37 -7.42 -5.08 0.38
CA VAL A 37 -6.03 -4.62 0.29
C VAL A 37 -5.32 -5.45 -0.77
N TRP A 38 -4.91 -4.77 -1.83
CA TRP A 38 -4.24 -5.39 -2.98
C TRP A 38 -2.75 -5.50 -2.77
N GLU A 39 -2.16 -4.51 -2.09
CA GLU A 39 -0.73 -4.49 -1.82
C GLU A 39 -0.46 -3.65 -0.56
N ALA A 40 0.42 -4.12 0.31
CA ALA A 40 0.94 -3.31 1.40
C ALA A 40 2.43 -3.64 1.62
N PHE A 41 3.22 -2.60 1.84
CA PHE A 41 4.62 -2.73 2.22
C PHE A 41 4.97 -1.62 3.18
N LEU A 42 5.47 -1.99 4.36
CA LEU A 42 5.85 -1.08 5.42
C LEU A 42 7.32 -1.38 5.78
N ASN A 43 8.18 -0.35 5.78
CA ASN A 43 9.60 -0.48 6.06
C ASN A 43 10.00 0.27 7.34
N SER A 44 10.35 -0.47 8.38
CA SER A 44 10.69 0.05 9.72
C SER A 44 12.03 0.78 9.77
N TYR A 45 12.93 0.47 8.84
CA TYR A 45 14.25 1.08 8.73
C TYR A 45 14.13 2.49 8.15
N THR A 46 13.37 2.64 7.06
CA THR A 46 13.18 3.95 6.41
C THR A 46 12.08 4.78 7.05
N GLY A 47 11.14 4.15 7.78
CA GLY A 47 9.93 4.80 8.29
C GLY A 47 8.96 5.15 7.17
N ARG A 48 8.99 4.38 6.07
CA ARG A 48 8.20 4.63 4.87
C ARG A 48 7.54 3.36 4.39
N GLY A 49 6.41 3.52 3.72
CA GLY A 49 5.70 2.40 3.14
C GLY A 49 4.58 2.86 2.23
N PHE A 50 3.79 1.90 1.81
CA PHE A 50 2.61 2.17 1.03
C PHE A 50 1.53 1.12 1.29
N VAL A 51 0.31 1.49 0.97
CA VAL A 51 -0.84 0.57 0.93
C VAL A 51 -1.69 0.91 -0.28
N THR A 52 -2.05 -0.11 -1.06
CA THR A 52 -2.94 -0.05 -2.21
C THR A 52 -4.18 -0.87 -1.89
N PHE A 53 -5.35 -0.25 -1.95
CA PHE A 53 -6.61 -0.85 -1.53
C PHE A 53 -7.78 -0.34 -2.36
N ASP A 54 -8.88 -1.08 -2.35
CA ASP A 54 -10.14 -0.62 -2.94
C ASP A 54 -10.94 0.21 -1.94
N GLU A 55 -10.97 1.53 -2.15
CA GLU A 55 -11.69 2.44 -1.27
C GLU A 55 -13.23 2.29 -1.31
N LYS A 56 -13.78 1.66 -2.36
CA LYS A 56 -15.22 1.39 -2.40
C LYS A 56 -15.65 0.38 -1.34
N ASP A 57 -14.79 -0.59 -1.07
CA ASP A 57 -15.05 -1.71 -0.17
C ASP A 57 -14.33 -1.54 1.19
N LEU A 58 -13.25 -0.74 1.23
CA LEU A 58 -12.49 -0.42 2.45
C LEU A 58 -12.27 1.09 2.60
N PRO A 59 -12.98 1.78 3.52
CA PRO A 59 -12.80 3.20 3.76
C PRO A 59 -11.37 3.54 4.21
N LYS A 60 -10.87 4.71 3.78
CA LYS A 60 -9.54 5.20 4.15
C LYS A 60 -9.32 5.27 5.66
N GLU A 61 -10.37 5.59 6.42
CA GLU A 61 -10.31 5.72 7.88
C GLU A 61 -9.98 4.38 8.54
N GLU A 62 -10.48 3.27 8.00
CA GLU A 62 -10.17 1.93 8.53
C GLU A 62 -8.72 1.54 8.26
N VAL A 63 -8.15 1.93 7.11
CA VAL A 63 -6.72 1.76 6.82
C VAL A 63 -5.86 2.53 7.84
N LEU A 64 -6.17 3.80 8.07
CA LEU A 64 -5.43 4.63 9.04
C LEU A 64 -5.59 4.14 10.48
N LYS A 65 -6.75 3.58 10.82
CA LYS A 65 -7.03 3.00 12.13
C LYS A 65 -6.20 1.75 12.41
N ILE A 66 -6.06 0.85 11.42
CA ILE A 66 -5.15 -0.30 11.51
C ILE A 66 -3.73 0.17 11.82
N LEU A 67 -3.30 1.23 11.14
CA LEU A 67 -1.93 1.76 11.26
C LEU A 67 -1.73 2.73 12.42
N LYS A 68 -2.76 3.07 13.21
CA LYS A 68 -2.73 4.17 14.18
C LYS A 68 -1.55 4.12 15.15
N GLU A 69 -1.18 2.93 15.61
CA GLU A 69 -0.07 2.69 16.54
C GLU A 69 1.31 3.05 15.96
N LEU A 70 1.41 3.21 14.63
CA LEU A 70 2.63 3.63 13.92
C LEU A 70 2.72 5.15 13.73
N ASN A 71 1.74 5.93 14.20
CA ASN A 71 1.60 7.37 13.92
C ASN A 71 1.68 7.69 12.41
N PRO A 72 0.80 7.10 11.58
CA PRO A 72 0.93 7.17 10.13
C PRO A 72 0.59 8.57 9.62
N LYS A 73 1.39 9.05 8.66
CA LYS A 73 1.15 10.26 7.89
C LYS A 73 1.09 9.91 6.40
N ILE A 74 0.03 10.33 5.72
CA ILE A 74 -0.08 10.20 4.27
C ILE A 74 0.84 11.26 3.65
N SER A 75 1.90 10.82 2.97
CA SER A 75 2.81 11.70 2.23
C SER A 75 2.34 11.93 0.80
N ASN A 76 1.60 10.97 0.24
CA ASN A 76 0.93 11.11 -1.06
C ASN A 76 -0.30 10.20 -1.14
N GLU A 77 -1.29 10.62 -1.89
CA GLU A 77 -2.46 9.82 -2.26
C GLU A 77 -2.62 9.85 -3.77
N LYS A 78 -2.74 8.68 -4.39
CA LYS A 78 -3.02 8.57 -5.83
C LYS A 78 -4.06 7.51 -6.13
N LYS A 79 -4.77 7.69 -7.24
CA LYS A 79 -5.65 6.70 -7.83
C LYS A 79 -4.88 5.96 -8.92
N ILE A 80 -4.90 4.63 -8.89
CA ILE A 80 -4.28 3.78 -9.90
C ILE A 80 -5.28 2.73 -10.36
N THR A 81 -5.21 2.32 -11.61
CA THR A 81 -5.97 1.18 -12.14
C THR A 81 -5.32 -0.14 -11.74
N ILE A 82 -6.07 -1.24 -11.84
CA ILE A 82 -5.51 -2.58 -11.66
C ILE A 82 -4.45 -2.86 -12.74
N THR A 83 -4.67 -2.42 -13.98
CA THR A 83 -3.68 -2.53 -15.05
C THR A 83 -2.37 -1.85 -14.69
N GLU A 84 -2.41 -0.57 -14.29
CA GLU A 84 -1.19 0.17 -13.89
C GLU A 84 -0.49 -0.47 -12.70
N LEU A 85 -1.25 -1.01 -11.72
CA LEU A 85 -0.67 -1.74 -10.60
C LEU A 85 0.10 -2.98 -11.11
N ILE A 86 -0.50 -3.79 -11.96
CA ILE A 86 0.13 -5.00 -12.51
C ILE A 86 1.37 -4.63 -13.34
N GLU A 87 1.25 -3.66 -14.23
CA GLU A 87 2.35 -3.17 -15.06
C GLU A 87 3.53 -2.69 -14.21
N SER A 88 3.27 -1.99 -13.09
CA SER A 88 4.31 -1.55 -12.17
C SER A 88 5.14 -2.70 -11.56
N LYS A 89 4.62 -3.94 -11.58
CA LYS A 89 5.30 -5.14 -11.06
C LYS A 89 6.05 -5.92 -12.13
N TYR A 90 5.95 -5.54 -13.39
CA TYR A 90 6.72 -6.18 -14.44
C TYR A 90 8.21 -5.97 -14.19
N SER A 91 8.95 -7.08 -14.08
CA SER A 91 10.38 -7.07 -13.77
C SER A 91 11.22 -6.31 -14.82
N TRP A 92 10.68 -6.08 -16.02
CA TRP A 92 11.36 -5.40 -17.11
C TRP A 92 11.36 -3.88 -16.96
N ASN A 93 10.46 -3.31 -16.13
CA ASN A 93 10.54 -1.91 -15.72
C ASN A 93 11.83 -1.63 -14.93
N ASN A 94 12.38 -2.63 -14.24
CA ASN A 94 13.65 -2.50 -13.52
C ASN A 94 14.88 -2.49 -14.45
N ILE A 95 14.72 -2.90 -15.72
CA ILE A 95 15.83 -3.01 -16.70
C ILE A 95 15.90 -1.76 -17.59
N LEU A 96 14.74 -1.11 -17.83
CA LEU A 96 14.64 0.09 -18.67
C LEU A 96 15.03 1.39 -17.95
N GLU A 97 15.17 1.39 -16.62
CA GLU A 97 15.87 2.45 -15.88
C GLU A 97 17.41 2.32 -16.03
N ARG A 98 17.90 2.32 -17.28
CA ARG A 98 19.31 2.50 -17.60
C ARG A 98 19.47 3.80 -18.40
N ASN A 99 19.78 4.87 -17.66
CA ASN A 99 20.31 6.18 -18.06
C ASN A 99 19.53 6.96 -19.13
#